data_AF-A0A0R2NHD9-F1
#
_entry.id   AF-A0A0R2NHD9-F1
#
_cell.length_a   1.000
_cell.length_b   1.000
_cell.length_c   1.000
_cell.angle_alpha   90.00
_cell.angle_beta   90.00
_cell.angle_gamma   90.00
#
_symmetry.space_group_name_H-M   'P 1'
#
loop_
_entity.id
_entity.type
_entity.pdbx_description
1 polymer ?
#
loop_
_entity_poly.entity_id
_entity_poly.type
_entity_poly.pdbx_seq_one_letter_code
_entity_poly.pdbx_strand_id
1 'polypeptide(L)'
;MKKIILVITTIFLALPLTAVKPVNAKTKYTSLPTSIRSHVWYRLTDGHQGGFHDRTTFTKKSVHAKASWTKHKTYTWSFSKIRKDSKHKGTYYANLKFSKHDSSPVKIKVISSKQFWIIKKHPLFTSGNYQGNANYGAMVYKR
;
A
#
# COMPACT_ATOMS: atom_id res chain seq x y z
N MET A 1 17.16 -70.45 28.18
CA MET A 1 16.55 -69.15 28.53
C MET A 1 17.28 -68.06 27.76
N LYS A 2 16.59 -67.34 26.88
CA LYS A 2 17.16 -66.38 25.91
C LYS A 2 17.50 -65.05 26.61
N LYS A 3 18.72 -64.54 26.42
CA LYS A 3 19.07 -63.14 26.74
C LYS A 3 19.05 -62.34 25.45
N ILE A 4 18.17 -61.33 25.41
CA ILE A 4 18.00 -60.39 24.31
C ILE A 4 19.02 -59.26 24.54
N ILE A 5 19.95 -59.07 23.60
CA ILE A 5 20.81 -57.88 23.55
C ILE A 5 20.21 -56.97 22.48
N LEU A 6 19.62 -55.86 22.92
CA LEU A 6 19.07 -54.82 22.08
C LEU A 6 20.18 -53.79 21.81
N VAL A 7 20.74 -53.79 20.61
CA VAL A 7 21.67 -52.74 20.15
C VAL A 7 20.83 -51.63 19.51
N ILE A 8 20.77 -50.47 20.15
CA ILE A 8 20.12 -49.27 19.61
C ILE A 8 21.14 -48.50 18.78
N THR A 9 21.05 -48.60 17.47
CA THR A 9 21.84 -47.81 16.52
C THR A 9 21.12 -46.49 16.23
N THR A 10 21.53 -45.41 16.89
CA THR A 10 21.05 -44.05 16.59
C THR A 10 21.73 -43.53 15.31
N ILE A 11 21.00 -43.51 14.21
CA ILE A 11 21.37 -42.80 12.99
C ILE A 11 20.98 -41.33 13.17
N PHE A 12 21.97 -40.47 13.41
CA PHE A 12 21.81 -39.01 13.32
C PHE A 12 21.64 -38.63 11.85
N LEU A 13 20.41 -38.29 11.44
CA LEU A 13 20.12 -37.73 10.13
C LEU A 13 20.57 -36.25 10.12
N ALA A 14 21.72 -35.97 9.51
CA ALA A 14 22.19 -34.61 9.27
C ALA A 14 21.31 -33.95 8.19
N LEU A 15 20.35 -33.12 8.61
CA LEU A 15 19.60 -32.25 7.72
C LEU A 15 20.51 -31.07 7.30
N PRO A 16 20.62 -30.75 5.99
CA PRO A 16 21.26 -29.51 5.59
C PRO A 16 20.38 -28.34 6.03
N LEU A 17 20.84 -27.57 7.01
CA LEU A 17 20.30 -26.24 7.29
C LEU A 17 20.54 -25.37 6.05
N THR A 18 19.56 -25.30 5.16
CA THR A 18 19.50 -24.23 4.18
C THR A 18 19.28 -22.94 4.96
N ALA A 19 20.35 -22.15 5.10
CA ALA A 19 20.31 -20.83 5.69
C ALA A 19 19.38 -19.95 4.85
N VAL A 20 18.11 -19.89 5.24
CA VAL A 20 17.13 -18.97 4.66
C VAL A 20 17.54 -17.58 5.13
N LYS A 21 18.33 -16.87 4.32
CA LYS A 21 18.68 -15.47 4.60
C LYS A 21 17.36 -14.69 4.72
N PRO A 22 17.11 -13.99 5.84
CA PRO A 22 15.93 -13.15 5.96
C PRO A 22 16.10 -11.96 5.01
N VAL A 23 15.52 -12.04 3.82
CA VAL A 23 15.43 -10.89 2.92
C VAL A 23 14.37 -9.94 3.47
N ASN A 24 14.77 -9.12 4.45
CA ASN A 24 13.92 -8.06 5.01
C ASN A 24 14.36 -6.68 4.49
N ALA A 25 14.72 -6.60 3.21
CA ALA A 25 14.99 -5.33 2.56
C ALA A 25 13.64 -4.66 2.21
N LYS A 26 13.34 -3.53 2.85
CA LYS A 26 12.26 -2.62 2.41
C LYS A 26 12.64 -2.06 1.04
N THR A 27 12.24 -2.73 -0.03
CA THR A 27 12.53 -2.29 -1.40
C THR A 27 11.90 -0.92 -1.64
N LYS A 28 12.77 0.07 -1.88
CA LYS A 28 12.36 1.41 -2.32
C LYS A 28 11.98 1.32 -3.80
N TYR A 29 10.79 1.81 -4.13
CA TYR A 29 10.28 1.86 -5.50
C TYR A 29 10.37 3.29 -6.03
N THR A 30 10.67 3.40 -7.31
CA THR A 30 10.64 4.67 -8.05
C THR A 30 9.25 4.99 -8.59
N SER A 31 8.33 4.00 -8.58
CA SER A 31 6.98 4.12 -9.12
C SER A 31 5.95 3.31 -8.33
N LEU A 32 4.68 3.68 -8.49
CA LEU A 32 3.53 2.92 -8.00
C LEU A 32 3.41 1.55 -8.70
N PRO A 33 2.65 0.59 -8.14
CA PRO A 33 2.35 -0.65 -8.85
C PRO A 33 1.64 -0.39 -10.19
N THR A 34 1.91 -1.22 -11.19
CA THR A 34 1.29 -1.14 -12.52
C THR A 34 -0.23 -1.17 -12.44
N SER A 35 -0.79 -1.98 -11.54
CA SER A 35 -2.23 -2.07 -11.29
C SER A 35 -2.91 -0.73 -10.97
N ILE A 36 -2.18 0.24 -10.41
CA ILE A 36 -2.68 1.61 -10.19
C ILE A 36 -2.43 2.48 -11.43
N ARG A 37 -1.27 2.35 -12.06
CA ARG A 37 -0.81 3.26 -13.13
C ARG A 37 -1.45 3.06 -14.49
N SER A 38 -1.93 1.85 -14.79
CA SER A 38 -2.45 1.51 -16.13
C SER A 38 -3.92 1.86 -16.33
N HIS A 39 -4.56 2.54 -15.37
CA HIS A 39 -6.01 2.75 -15.39
C HIS A 39 -6.40 4.18 -15.02
N VAL A 40 -7.59 4.54 -15.48
CA VAL A 40 -8.34 5.70 -15.01
C VAL A 40 -9.09 5.28 -13.75
N TRP A 41 -9.11 6.18 -12.78
CA TRP A 41 -9.78 5.98 -11.50
C TRP A 41 -10.72 7.14 -11.24
N TYR A 42 -11.73 6.90 -10.43
CA TYR A 42 -12.62 7.90 -9.88
C TYR A 42 -12.37 7.96 -8.38
N ARG A 43 -11.94 9.13 -7.91
CA ARG A 43 -11.82 9.40 -6.49
C ARG A 43 -13.22 9.56 -5.94
N LEU A 44 -13.58 8.71 -5.00
CA LEU A 44 -14.76 8.78 -4.15
C LEU A 44 -14.28 9.15 -2.75
N THR A 45 -14.98 10.06 -2.08
CA THR A 45 -14.72 10.35 -0.67
C THR A 45 -15.89 9.85 0.15
N ASP A 46 -15.63 9.55 1.42
CA ASP A 46 -16.63 9.09 2.37
C ASP A 46 -17.86 10.02 2.42
N GLY A 47 -18.99 9.44 2.83
CA GLY A 47 -20.32 10.07 2.76
C GLY A 47 -20.51 11.35 3.56
N HIS A 48 -19.48 11.85 4.26
CA HIS A 48 -19.50 13.10 5.01
C HIS A 48 -18.99 14.32 4.22
N GLN A 49 -18.15 14.14 3.19
CA GLN A 49 -17.49 15.26 2.51
C GLN A 49 -18.10 15.64 1.15
N GLY A 50 -19.39 15.37 0.93
CA GLY A 50 -20.07 15.83 -0.28
C GLY A 50 -19.53 15.21 -1.57
N GLY A 51 -19.15 13.92 -1.52
CA GLY A 51 -19.00 13.04 -2.67
C GLY A 51 -18.15 13.59 -3.83
N PHE A 52 -16.82 13.63 -3.67
CA PHE A 52 -15.95 13.82 -4.83
C PHE A 52 -16.18 12.70 -5.86
N HIS A 53 -16.21 13.05 -7.15
CA HIS A 53 -16.25 12.09 -8.27
C HIS A 53 -15.20 12.48 -9.32
N ASP A 54 -13.95 12.56 -8.85
CA ASP A 54 -12.89 13.18 -9.63
C ASP A 54 -12.15 12.13 -10.48
N ARG A 55 -12.18 12.32 -11.79
CA ARG A 55 -11.41 11.49 -12.73
C ARG A 55 -9.92 11.69 -12.46
N THR A 56 -9.24 10.62 -12.08
CA THR A 56 -7.86 10.62 -11.63
C THR A 56 -7.04 9.60 -12.40
N THR A 57 -5.86 10.00 -12.88
CA THR A 57 -4.87 9.09 -13.49
C THR A 57 -3.57 9.10 -12.70
N PHE A 58 -2.85 7.98 -12.74
CA PHE A 58 -1.59 7.79 -12.02
C PHE A 58 -0.48 7.43 -13.00
N THR A 59 0.61 8.19 -13.02
CA THR A 59 1.71 7.99 -13.98
C THR A 59 3.05 7.92 -13.27
N LYS A 60 3.67 6.74 -13.21
CA LYS A 60 4.91 6.46 -12.43
C LYS A 60 4.76 6.88 -10.95
N LYS A 61 5.01 8.16 -10.65
CA LYS A 61 4.90 8.79 -9.34
C LYS A 61 3.89 9.95 -9.29
N SER A 62 3.32 10.38 -10.42
CA SER A 62 2.42 11.53 -10.47
C SER A 62 0.96 11.11 -10.36
N VAL A 63 0.13 12.02 -9.86
CA VAL A 63 -1.33 11.93 -9.80
C VAL A 63 -1.89 13.11 -10.54
N HIS A 64 -2.81 12.89 -11.45
CA HIS A 64 -3.54 13.94 -12.15
C HIS A 64 -5.02 13.78 -11.86
N ALA A 65 -5.56 14.63 -10.99
CA ALA A 65 -6.97 14.60 -10.60
C ALA A 65 -7.71 15.76 -11.25
N LYS A 66 -8.74 15.45 -12.05
CA LYS A 66 -9.67 16.43 -12.61
C LYS A 66 -10.83 16.59 -11.66
N ALA A 67 -10.84 17.70 -10.92
CA ALA A 67 -11.88 17.99 -9.96
C ALA A 67 -13.15 18.43 -10.68
N SER A 68 -14.24 17.72 -10.40
CA SER A 68 -15.57 18.01 -10.94
C SER A 68 -16.12 19.36 -10.44
N TRP A 69 -15.84 19.70 -9.18
CA TRP A 69 -16.36 20.87 -8.47
C TRP A 69 -15.62 22.19 -8.75
N THR A 70 -14.48 22.19 -9.48
CA THR A 70 -13.68 23.41 -9.73
C THR A 70 -13.53 23.76 -11.20
N LYS A 71 -14.62 23.94 -11.96
CA LYS A 71 -14.58 24.25 -13.40
C LYS A 71 -13.57 23.37 -14.18
N HIS A 72 -13.46 22.08 -13.83
CA HIS A 72 -12.53 21.11 -14.42
C HIS A 72 -11.02 21.43 -14.29
N LYS A 73 -10.59 22.22 -13.30
CA LYS A 73 -9.16 22.38 -12.99
C LYS A 73 -8.51 21.02 -12.72
N THR A 74 -7.32 20.83 -13.27
CA THR A 74 -6.51 19.63 -13.06
C THR A 74 -5.50 19.89 -11.94
N TYR A 75 -5.59 19.11 -10.88
CA TYR A 75 -4.62 19.10 -9.79
C TYR A 75 -3.57 18.04 -10.08
N THR A 76 -2.29 18.43 -9.96
CA THR A 76 -1.17 17.51 -10.10
C THR A 76 -0.47 17.33 -8.75
N TRP A 77 -0.40 16.10 -8.28
CA TRP A 77 0.36 15.72 -7.09
C TRP A 77 1.44 14.71 -7.46
N SER A 78 2.36 14.43 -6.54
CA SER A 78 3.38 13.40 -6.76
C SER A 78 3.71 12.61 -5.52
N PHE A 79 4.03 11.34 -5.71
CA PHE A 79 4.56 10.45 -4.69
C PHE A 79 6.08 10.51 -4.66
N SER A 80 6.62 10.36 -3.46
CA SER A 80 8.05 10.19 -3.23
C SER A 80 8.27 9.16 -2.13
N LYS A 81 9.49 8.62 -2.05
CA LYS A 81 9.87 7.60 -1.05
C LYS A 81 8.90 6.41 -1.04
N ILE A 82 8.45 5.97 -2.22
CA ILE A 82 7.53 4.84 -2.35
C ILE A 82 8.26 3.59 -1.86
N ARG A 83 7.63 2.85 -0.95
CA ARG A 83 8.14 1.58 -0.44
C ARG A 83 6.98 0.60 -0.32
N LYS A 84 7.21 -0.66 -0.69
CA LYS A 84 6.23 -1.73 -0.47
C LYS A 84 6.37 -2.24 0.95
N ASP A 85 5.25 -2.60 1.56
CA ASP A 85 5.26 -3.33 2.81
C ASP A 85 5.64 -4.79 2.55
N SER A 86 6.62 -5.31 3.29
CA SER A 86 7.03 -6.72 3.20
C SER A 86 6.01 -7.66 3.82
N LYS A 87 5.26 -7.21 4.83
CA LYS A 87 4.29 -8.04 5.57
C LYS A 87 2.93 -8.09 4.89
N HIS A 88 2.48 -6.96 4.35
CA HIS A 88 1.14 -6.83 3.78
C HIS A 88 1.20 -6.64 2.26
N LYS A 89 0.97 -7.73 1.51
CA LYS A 89 0.87 -7.68 0.05
C LYS A 89 -0.18 -6.64 -0.36
N GLY A 90 0.14 -5.83 -1.37
CA GLY A 90 -0.74 -4.75 -1.83
C GLY A 90 -0.70 -3.48 -0.97
N THR A 91 0.08 -3.44 0.10
CA THR A 91 0.28 -2.22 0.90
C THR A 91 1.60 -1.54 0.55
N TYR A 92 1.53 -0.23 0.39
CA TYR A 92 2.67 0.63 0.10
C TYR A 92 2.64 1.84 1.02
N TYR A 93 3.79 2.43 1.27
CA TYR A 93 3.92 3.70 1.96
C TYR A 93 4.66 4.68 1.05
N ALA A 94 4.26 5.94 1.10
CA ALA A 94 4.88 7.00 0.33
C ALA A 94 4.67 8.35 1.02
N ASN A 95 5.34 9.39 0.52
CA ASN A 95 4.98 10.77 0.81
C ASN A 95 4.25 11.33 -0.42
N LEU A 96 2.98 11.73 -0.23
CA LEU A 96 2.19 12.43 -1.24
C LEU A 96 2.47 13.93 -1.12
N LYS A 97 3.02 14.52 -2.16
CA LYS A 97 3.34 15.94 -2.28
C LYS A 97 2.22 16.65 -3.03
N PHE A 98 1.55 17.58 -2.35
CA PHE A 98 0.51 18.42 -2.93
C PHE A 98 1.10 19.67 -3.58
N SER A 99 2.20 20.19 -3.01
CA SER A 99 2.97 21.31 -3.55
C SER A 99 4.46 21.14 -3.20
N LYS A 100 5.28 22.18 -3.44
CA LYS A 100 6.70 22.20 -3.04
C LYS A 100 6.86 22.16 -1.50
N HIS A 101 5.93 22.77 -0.77
CA HIS A 101 5.99 22.96 0.68
C HIS A 101 5.00 22.07 1.44
N ASP A 102 3.99 21.51 0.77
CA ASP A 102 3.00 20.65 1.39
C ASP A 102 3.17 19.20 0.95
N SER A 103 3.40 18.32 1.92
CA SER A 103 3.45 16.88 1.72
C SER A 103 2.95 16.12 2.95
N SER A 104 2.32 14.98 2.70
CA SER A 104 1.80 14.12 3.76
C SER A 104 2.27 12.68 3.59
N PRO A 105 2.74 12.02 4.66
CA PRO A 105 2.99 10.58 4.63
C PRO A 105 1.67 9.83 4.49
N VAL A 106 1.61 8.88 3.55
CA VAL A 106 0.42 8.11 3.22
C VAL A 106 0.70 6.61 3.17
N LYS A 107 -0.35 5.83 3.45
CA LYS A 107 -0.44 4.39 3.20
C LYS A 107 -1.36 4.20 1.98
N ILE A 108 -0.87 3.49 0.98
CA ILE A 108 -1.64 3.10 -0.20
C ILE A 108 -1.98 1.62 -0.02
N LYS A 109 -3.27 1.29 0.01
CA LYS A 109 -3.75 -0.09 0.17
C LYS A 109 -4.51 -0.51 -1.08
N VAL A 110 -3.92 -1.40 -1.87
CA VAL A 110 -4.59 -2.04 -3.01
C VAL A 110 -5.55 -3.08 -2.46
N ILE A 111 -6.84 -2.85 -2.62
CA ILE A 111 -7.91 -3.74 -2.12
C ILE A 111 -8.20 -4.80 -3.18
N SER A 112 -8.33 -4.39 -4.43
CA SER A 112 -8.54 -5.27 -5.58
C SER A 112 -7.98 -4.63 -6.84
N SER A 113 -8.11 -5.30 -7.98
CA SER A 113 -7.82 -4.68 -9.28
C SER A 113 -8.69 -3.45 -9.52
N LYS A 114 -9.93 -3.39 -9.00
CA LYS A 114 -10.88 -2.30 -9.25
C LYS A 114 -10.93 -1.25 -8.14
N GLN A 115 -10.17 -1.43 -7.06
CA GLN A 115 -10.23 -0.52 -5.92
C GLN A 115 -8.90 -0.43 -5.17
N PHE A 116 -8.51 0.79 -4.82
CA PHE A 116 -7.45 1.01 -3.83
C PHE A 116 -7.72 2.28 -3.03
N TRP A 117 -7.07 2.39 -1.88
CA TRP A 117 -7.23 3.52 -0.97
C TRP A 117 -5.90 4.23 -0.75
N ILE A 118 -5.96 5.54 -0.55
CA ILE A 118 -4.85 6.34 -0.02
C ILE A 118 -5.27 6.90 1.33
N ILE A 119 -4.53 6.58 2.37
CA ILE A 119 -4.83 6.92 3.75
C ILE A 119 -3.69 7.80 4.28
N LYS A 120 -3.99 9.02 4.71
CA LYS A 120 -3.00 9.88 5.39
C LYS A 120 -2.55 9.23 6.70
N LYS A 121 -1.32 9.52 7.15
CA LYS A 121 -0.82 8.99 8.43
C LYS A 121 -1.69 9.43 9.61
N HIS A 122 -2.11 10.69 9.61
CA HIS A 122 -3.00 11.24 10.62
C HIS A 122 -4.24 11.81 9.90
N PRO A 123 -5.22 10.96 9.56
CA PRO A 123 -6.53 11.45 9.14
C PRO A 123 -7.17 12.25 10.27
N LEU A 124 -7.90 13.31 9.93
CA LEU A 124 -8.66 14.12 10.90
C LEU A 124 -9.57 13.21 11.73
N PHE A 125 -9.81 13.53 13.00
CA PHE A 125 -10.67 12.79 13.93
C PHE A 125 -10.43 11.27 14.03
N THR A 126 -9.21 10.79 13.75
CA THR A 126 -8.80 9.41 14.07
C THR A 126 -7.68 9.38 15.09
N SER A 127 -7.73 8.43 16.02
CA SER A 127 -6.61 8.12 16.90
C SER A 127 -5.72 7.05 16.24
N GLY A 128 -4.47 7.41 15.93
CA GLY A 128 -3.46 6.47 15.46
C GLY A 128 -3.04 6.61 14.00
N ASN A 129 -2.05 5.79 13.61
CA ASN A 129 -1.40 5.90 12.31
C ASN A 129 -2.16 5.14 11.21
N TYR A 130 -2.51 5.84 10.15
CA TYR A 130 -3.12 5.28 8.94
C TYR A 130 -4.45 4.54 9.19
N GLN A 131 -5.28 5.05 10.09
CA GLN A 131 -6.54 4.43 10.50
C GLN A 131 -7.75 4.74 9.60
N GLY A 132 -7.57 5.57 8.56
CA GLY A 132 -8.63 5.85 7.61
C GLY A 132 -9.11 4.59 6.87
N ASN A 133 -10.41 4.55 6.58
CA ASN A 133 -11.13 3.49 5.91
C ASN A 133 -12.13 4.10 4.89
N ALA A 134 -12.90 3.24 4.20
CA ALA A 134 -13.82 3.70 3.14
C ALA A 134 -14.91 4.66 3.61
N ASN A 135 -15.29 4.58 4.89
CA ASN A 135 -16.31 5.43 5.50
C ASN A 135 -15.72 6.67 6.16
N TYR A 136 -14.39 6.71 6.35
CA TYR A 136 -13.77 7.77 7.11
C TYR A 136 -12.27 7.94 6.84
N GLY A 137 -11.85 9.09 6.32
CA GLY A 137 -10.44 9.53 6.29
C GLY A 137 -9.54 8.83 5.26
N ALA A 138 -10.09 7.97 4.40
CA ALA A 138 -9.40 7.44 3.23
C ALA A 138 -9.90 8.12 1.94
N MET A 139 -8.96 8.44 1.05
CA MET A 139 -9.31 8.72 -0.35
C MET A 139 -9.52 7.39 -1.05
N VAL A 140 -10.76 7.10 -1.45
CA VAL A 140 -11.12 5.85 -2.12
C VAL A 140 -11.04 6.05 -3.62
N TYR A 141 -10.41 5.13 -4.33
CA TYR A 141 -10.34 5.14 -5.78
C TYR A 141 -11.00 3.88 -6.33
N LYS A 142 -11.97 4.05 -7.22
CA LYS A 142 -12.65 2.97 -7.94
C LYS A 142 -12.51 3.14 -9.44
N ARG A 143 -12.65 2.05 -10.20
CA ARG A 143 -12.74 2.09 -11.66
C ARG A 143 -14.20 2.09 -12.08
#